data_AF-A0A0C9Z7R9-F1
#
_entry.id   AF-A0A0C9Z7R9-F1
#
_cell.length_a   1.000
_cell.length_b   1.000
_cell.length_c   1.000
_cell.angle_alpha   90.00
_cell.angle_beta   90.00
_cell.angle_gamma   90.00
#
_symmetry.space_group_name_H-M   'P 1'
#
loop_
_entity.id
_entity.type
_entity.pdbx_description
1 polymer ?
#
loop_
_entity_poly.entity_id
_entity_poly.type
_entity_poly.pdbx_seq_one_letter_code
_entity_poly.pdbx_strand_id
1 'polypeptide(L)'
;QTLLASPPSATLPSGQYDFTVISQTDESNWPLNSLRGHTIVQLHLIFHLHCSETFLAYIQCFNVSLPPSSSNTTNTAAGMHILKHATQSDGAQVGKVIPLHYIHSPAHVIPHFGKEANLCLTCHTCYELLNNFWLNKYWNKEFFYVLSLS
;
A
#
# COMPACT_ATOMS: atom_id res chain seq x y z
N GLN A 1 17.35 -0.28 1.69
CA GLN A 1 16.26 0.65 2.06
C GLN A 1 15.61 0.12 3.33
N THR A 2 15.23 0.98 4.27
CA THR A 2 14.65 0.56 5.56
C THR A 2 13.13 0.74 5.49
N LEU A 3 12.37 -0.24 5.97
CA LEU A 3 10.91 -0.15 6.14
C LEU A 3 10.59 0.19 7.60
N LEU A 4 9.67 1.13 7.79
CA LEU A 4 9.20 1.58 9.10
C LEU A 4 7.80 1.03 9.38
N ALA A 5 7.63 0.51 10.59
CA ALA A 5 6.38 -0.03 11.10
C ALA A 5 6.32 0.26 12.61
N SER A 6 5.95 1.49 12.94
CA SER A 6 5.90 1.99 14.30
C SER A 6 4.44 2.17 14.71
N PRO A 7 3.95 1.45 15.74
CA PRO A 7 2.58 1.61 16.21
C PRO A 7 2.37 2.99 16.85
N PRO A 8 1.11 3.36 17.15
CA PRO A 8 0.81 4.62 17.82
C PRO A 8 1.52 4.73 19.17
N SER A 9 2.05 5.91 19.46
CA SER A 9 2.70 6.23 20.73
C SER A 9 2.42 7.67 21.14
N ALA A 10 2.82 8.06 22.36
CA ALA A 10 2.63 9.41 22.85
C ALA A 10 3.29 10.49 21.96
N THR A 11 4.41 10.15 21.30
CA THR A 11 5.12 11.03 20.36
C THR A 11 4.64 10.88 18.92
N LEU A 12 3.91 9.82 18.61
CA LEU A 12 3.46 9.48 17.25
C LEU A 12 2.03 8.93 17.30
N PRO A 13 1.01 9.79 17.45
CA PRO A 13 -0.36 9.36 17.75
C PRO A 13 -1.04 8.50 16.66
N SER A 14 -0.63 8.66 15.41
CA SER A 14 -1.12 7.88 14.26
C SER A 14 -0.18 6.74 13.85
N GLY A 15 0.90 6.49 14.60
CA GLY A 15 1.96 5.60 14.17
C GLY A 15 2.71 6.10 12.92
N GLN A 16 3.57 5.26 12.37
CA GLN A 16 4.28 5.49 11.10
C GLN A 16 4.43 4.16 10.38
N TYR A 17 3.89 4.09 9.18
CA TYR A 17 3.76 2.86 8.43
C TYR A 17 4.17 3.08 6.97
N ASP A 18 5.16 2.32 6.53
CA ASP A 18 5.58 2.31 5.14
C ASP A 18 4.70 1.40 4.29
N PHE A 19 4.68 1.66 2.99
CA PHE A 19 4.00 0.82 2.01
C PHE A 19 4.98 -0.15 1.37
N THR A 20 4.48 -1.33 1.02
CA THR A 20 5.30 -2.35 0.38
C THR A 20 4.51 -3.20 -0.61
N VAL A 21 5.23 -3.76 -1.57
CA VAL A 21 4.73 -4.80 -2.48
C VAL A 21 4.91 -6.15 -1.82
N ILE A 22 3.83 -6.93 -1.80
CA ILE A 22 3.87 -8.32 -1.39
C ILE A 22 3.42 -9.25 -2.52
N SER A 23 3.87 -10.50 -2.47
CA SER A 23 3.27 -11.58 -3.26
C SER A 23 2.11 -12.23 -2.55
N GLN A 24 1.16 -12.72 -3.34
CA GLN A 24 0.03 -13.49 -2.83
C GLN A 24 0.37 -14.98 -2.62
N THR A 25 1.45 -15.45 -3.25
CA THR A 25 1.92 -16.84 -3.26
C THR A 25 3.44 -16.90 -3.02
N ASP A 26 3.94 -18.06 -2.58
CA ASP A 26 5.37 -18.32 -2.35
C ASP A 26 6.20 -18.18 -3.64
N GLU A 27 5.64 -18.61 -4.77
CA GLU A 27 6.26 -18.45 -6.08
C GLU A 27 6.04 -17.01 -6.57
N SER A 28 6.96 -16.13 -6.19
CA SER A 28 7.02 -14.76 -6.69
C SER A 28 8.02 -14.64 -7.81
N ASN A 29 7.61 -14.01 -8.90
CA ASN A 29 8.51 -13.54 -9.93
C ASN A 29 8.55 -12.01 -9.98
N TRP A 30 8.28 -11.33 -8.85
CA TRP A 30 8.49 -9.89 -8.74
C TRP A 30 9.91 -9.54 -9.22
N PRO A 31 10.11 -8.51 -10.06
CA PRO A 31 9.12 -7.55 -10.56
C PRO A 31 8.52 -7.88 -11.95
N LEU A 32 8.78 -9.07 -12.51
CA LEU A 32 8.48 -9.41 -13.92
C LEU A 32 6.99 -9.41 -14.26
N ASN A 33 6.11 -9.83 -13.34
CA ASN A 33 4.65 -9.89 -13.58
C ASN A 33 3.90 -8.60 -13.21
N SER A 34 4.60 -7.52 -12.84
CA SER A 34 3.93 -6.30 -12.36
C SER A 34 2.95 -6.57 -11.22
N LEU A 35 1.85 -5.82 -11.12
CA LEU A 35 0.82 -6.01 -10.10
C LEU A 35 0.01 -7.30 -10.29
N ARG A 36 0.28 -8.10 -11.33
CA ARG A 36 -0.38 -9.40 -11.49
C ARG A 36 0.20 -10.39 -10.47
N GLY A 37 -0.62 -10.78 -9.49
CA GLY A 37 -0.21 -11.66 -8.38
C GLY A 37 0.50 -10.95 -7.23
N HIS A 38 0.61 -9.61 -7.31
CA HIS A 38 1.20 -8.77 -6.28
C HIS A 38 0.19 -7.75 -5.79
N THR A 39 0.34 -7.31 -4.55
CA THR A 39 -0.51 -6.25 -4.01
C THR A 39 0.30 -5.24 -3.22
N ILE A 40 -0.20 -4.01 -3.19
CA ILE A 40 0.33 -2.96 -2.34
C ILE A 40 -0.35 -3.06 -0.98
N VAL A 41 0.45 -3.01 0.07
CA VAL A 41 -0.02 -3.07 1.46
C VAL A 41 0.69 -2.02 2.29
N GLN A 42 0.08 -1.62 3.40
CA GLN A 42 0.73 -0.81 4.41
C GLN A 42 1.21 -1.72 5.54
N LEU A 43 2.48 -1.60 5.92
CA LEU A 43 3.11 -2.43 6.94
C LEU A 43 2.91 -1.81 8.32
N HIS A 44 2.23 -2.52 9.22
CA HIS A 44 1.85 -2.00 10.53
C HIS A 44 2.73 -2.53 11.66
N LEU A 45 3.13 -3.80 11.56
CA LEU A 45 3.95 -4.45 12.59
C LEU A 45 4.83 -5.52 11.95
N ILE A 46 6.08 -5.62 12.41
CA ILE A 46 6.93 -6.81 12.22
C ILE A 46 7.13 -7.44 13.59
N PHE A 47 6.92 -8.75 13.69
CA PHE A 47 7.05 -9.48 14.93
C PHE A 47 7.55 -10.90 14.72
N HIS A 48 7.97 -11.53 15.80
CA HIS A 48 8.48 -12.89 15.81
C HIS A 48 7.72 -13.68 16.87
N LEU A 49 7.27 -14.89 16.52
CA LEU A 49 6.63 -15.78 17.48
C LEU A 49 7.72 -16.53 18.26
N HIS A 50 7.61 -16.58 19.59
CA HIS A 50 8.62 -17.15 20.49
C HIS A 50 9.03 -18.61 20.17
N CYS A 51 8.20 -19.37 19.45
CA CYS A 51 8.44 -20.78 19.12
C CYS A 51 8.52 -21.04 17.60
N SER A 52 8.75 -20.02 16.79
CA SER A 52 8.91 -20.12 15.33
C SER A 52 10.20 -19.46 14.92
N GLU A 53 10.87 -19.93 13.88
CA GLU A 53 12.03 -19.24 13.28
C GLU A 53 11.61 -18.18 12.25
N THR A 54 10.30 -18.00 12.06
CA THR A 54 9.75 -17.15 11.00
C THR A 54 9.29 -15.81 11.55
N PHE A 55 9.87 -14.73 11.01
CA PHE A 55 9.33 -13.39 11.19
C PHE A 55 8.03 -13.22 10.42
N LEU A 56 7.07 -12.57 11.08
CA LEU A 56 5.75 -12.26 10.54
C LEU A 56 5.56 -10.75 10.46
N ALA A 57 4.66 -10.34 9.58
CA ALA A 57 4.24 -8.97 9.43
C ALA A 57 2.71 -8.87 9.50
N TYR A 58 2.19 -7.91 10.27
CA TYR A 58 0.81 -7.48 10.16
C TYR A 58 0.74 -6.34 9.14
N ILE A 59 -0.16 -6.50 8.17
CA ILE A 59 -0.32 -5.60 7.04
C ILE A 59 -1.77 -5.17 6.89
N GLN A 60 -1.97 -3.97 6.37
CA GLN A 60 -3.26 -3.45 5.93
C GLN A 60 -3.35 -3.52 4.41
N CYS A 61 -4.37 -4.20 3.88
CA CYS A 61 -4.50 -4.48 2.46
C CYS A 61 -5.17 -3.34 1.69
N PHE A 62 -4.77 -3.16 0.42
CA PHE A 62 -5.38 -2.23 -0.52
C PHE A 62 -5.85 -2.94 -1.78
N ASN A 63 -7.01 -2.53 -2.28
CA ASN A 63 -7.51 -2.90 -3.58
C ASN A 63 -6.96 -1.94 -4.64
N VAL A 64 -6.34 -2.50 -5.68
CA VAL A 64 -5.92 -1.74 -6.85
C VAL A 64 -7.12 -1.61 -7.79
N SER A 65 -7.54 -0.37 -8.05
CA SER A 65 -8.52 -0.07 -9.09
C SER A 65 -7.81 0.54 -10.30
N LEU A 66 -8.05 -0.05 -11.46
CA LEU A 66 -7.65 0.55 -12.73
C LEU A 66 -8.54 1.75 -13.02
N PRO A 67 -8.00 2.87 -13.52
CA PRO A 67 -8.85 3.96 -13.98
C PRO A 67 -9.78 3.44 -15.10
N PRO A 68 -11.10 3.68 -15.03
CA PRO A 68 -12.02 3.23 -16.05
C PRO A 68 -11.64 3.86 -17.39
N SER A 69 -11.53 3.03 -18.42
CA SER A 69 -11.11 3.41 -19.78
C SER A 69 -12.01 4.43 -20.46
N SER A 70 -13.14 4.81 -19.86
CA SER A 70 -14.23 5.54 -20.49
C SER A 70 -14.79 6.75 -19.73
N SER A 71 -14.27 7.13 -18.56
CA SER A 71 -14.74 8.35 -17.88
C SER A 71 -13.84 9.54 -18.18
N ASN A 72 -14.36 10.51 -18.93
CA ASN A 72 -13.74 11.80 -19.27
C ASN A 72 -13.50 12.74 -18.06
N THR A 73 -13.32 12.20 -16.86
CA THR A 73 -12.92 12.94 -15.67
C THR A 73 -11.42 12.77 -15.48
N THR A 74 -10.66 13.57 -16.22
CA THR A 74 -9.28 14.02 -15.94
C THR A 74 -8.58 13.39 -14.73
N ASN A 75 -8.01 12.19 -14.91
CA ASN A 75 -6.72 11.83 -14.28
C ASN A 75 -5.98 10.69 -15.00
N THR A 76 -6.31 10.47 -16.27
CA THR A 76 -5.55 9.59 -17.19
C THR A 76 -4.15 10.16 -17.52
N ALA A 77 -3.91 11.46 -17.26
CA ALA A 77 -2.68 12.15 -17.67
C ALA A 77 -1.41 11.66 -16.95
N ALA A 78 -1.51 11.22 -15.69
CA ALA A 78 -0.35 10.71 -14.94
C ALA A 78 -0.18 9.18 -15.06
N GLY A 79 -1.21 8.46 -15.53
CA GLY A 79 -1.21 6.99 -15.63
C GLY A 79 -0.84 6.28 -14.33
N MET A 80 -1.30 6.80 -13.18
CA MET A 80 -1.11 6.19 -11.85
C MET A 80 -2.31 5.31 -11.47
N HIS A 81 -2.07 4.23 -10.75
CA HIS A 81 -3.14 3.36 -10.24
C HIS A 81 -3.77 3.94 -8.98
N ILE A 82 -5.09 3.80 -8.83
CA ILE A 82 -5.81 4.18 -7.60
C ILE A 82 -5.79 2.99 -6.65
N LEU A 83 -5.26 3.20 -5.45
CA LEU A 83 -5.37 2.28 -4.33
C LEU A 83 -6.53 2.71 -3.44
N LYS A 84 -7.34 1.74 -3.01
CA LYS A 84 -8.36 1.93 -1.97
C LYS A 84 -8.11 0.96 -0.83
N HIS A 85 -8.44 1.35 0.39
CA HIS A 85 -8.45 0.39 1.50
C HIS A 85 -9.29 -0.83 1.12
N ALA A 86 -8.76 -2.03 1.35
CA ALA A 86 -9.55 -3.23 1.22
C ALA A 86 -10.51 -3.28 2.42
N THR A 87 -11.81 -3.39 2.15
CA THR A 87 -12.86 -3.44 3.17
C THR A 87 -13.61 -4.75 3.13
N GLN A 88 -14.01 -5.23 4.30
CA GLN A 88 -14.94 -6.35 4.47
C GLN A 88 -16.37 -5.91 4.10
N SER A 89 -17.32 -6.85 4.08
CA SER A 89 -18.73 -6.55 3.78
C SER A 89 -19.39 -5.59 4.77
N ASP A 90 -18.85 -5.47 5.98
CA ASP A 90 -19.28 -4.53 7.03
C ASP A 90 -18.57 -3.16 6.96
N GLY A 91 -17.65 -2.96 6.00
CA GLY A 91 -16.87 -1.74 5.85
C GLY A 91 -15.58 -1.69 6.68
N ALA A 92 -15.29 -2.71 7.51
CA ALA A 92 -14.06 -2.77 8.28
C ALA A 92 -12.83 -2.98 7.37
N GLN A 93 -11.72 -2.34 7.71
CA GLN A 93 -10.44 -2.47 7.03
C GLN A 93 -9.91 -3.92 7.12
N VAL A 94 -9.45 -4.47 5.99
CA VAL A 94 -8.92 -5.84 5.90
C VAL A 94 -7.42 -5.84 6.18
N GLY A 95 -7.03 -6.39 7.32
CA GLY A 95 -5.64 -6.70 7.65
C GLY A 95 -5.32 -8.19 7.48
N LYS A 96 -4.04 -8.52 7.32
CA LYS A 96 -3.55 -9.90 7.26
C LYS A 96 -2.21 -10.04 7.99
N VAL A 97 -1.94 -11.21 8.56
CA VAL A 97 -0.60 -11.62 8.98
C VAL A 97 0.05 -12.44 7.88
N ILE A 98 1.25 -12.05 7.44
CA ILE A 98 2.02 -12.73 6.40
C ILE A 98 3.43 -13.07 6.90
N PRO A 99 4.08 -14.11 6.35
CA PRO A 99 5.51 -14.29 6.50
C PRO A 99 6.28 -13.09 5.95
N LEU A 100 7.35 -12.67 6.64
CA LEU A 100 8.12 -11.50 6.24
C LEU A 100 8.75 -11.66 4.84
N HIS A 101 9.06 -12.89 4.42
CA HIS A 101 9.65 -13.16 3.11
C HIS A 101 8.70 -12.92 1.92
N TYR A 102 7.41 -12.64 2.16
CA TYR A 102 6.48 -12.22 1.11
C TYR A 102 6.67 -10.75 0.71
N ILE A 103 7.40 -9.97 1.51
CA ILE A 103 7.71 -8.56 1.26
C ILE A 103 8.87 -8.46 0.26
N HIS A 104 8.65 -7.75 -0.84
CA HIS A 104 9.66 -7.61 -1.91
C HIS A 104 10.34 -6.26 -1.93
N SER A 105 9.55 -5.19 -1.94
CA SER A 105 10.08 -3.85 -2.17
C SER A 105 9.21 -2.76 -1.53
N PRO A 106 9.80 -1.64 -1.11
CA PRO A 106 9.05 -0.48 -0.69
C PRO A 106 8.21 0.08 -1.85
N ALA A 107 6.99 0.48 -1.55
CA ALA A 107 6.12 1.19 -2.47
C ALA A 107 5.93 2.62 -1.97
N HIS A 108 5.69 3.55 -2.90
CA HIS A 108 5.37 4.92 -2.56
C HIS A 108 3.93 5.23 -2.96
N VAL A 109 3.17 5.63 -1.97
CA VAL A 109 1.74 5.88 -2.07
C VAL A 109 1.49 7.33 -1.73
N ILE A 110 0.72 8.03 -2.57
CA ILE A 110 0.42 9.45 -2.41
C ILE A 110 -1.06 9.60 -2.04
N PRO A 111 -1.40 10.27 -0.94
CA PRO A 111 -2.79 10.64 -0.63
C PRO A 111 -3.52 11.26 -1.81
N HIS A 112 -4.69 10.73 -2.19
CA HIS A 112 -5.55 11.35 -3.20
C HIS A 112 -6.54 12.30 -2.51
N PHE A 113 -6.17 13.58 -2.47
CA PHE A 113 -7.02 14.62 -1.91
C PHE A 113 -8.22 14.90 -2.82
N GLY A 114 -9.41 15.01 -2.21
CA GLY A 114 -10.64 15.36 -2.91
C GLY A 114 -10.69 16.85 -3.29
N LYS A 115 -11.85 17.27 -3.80
CA LYS A 115 -12.08 18.68 -4.19
C LYS A 115 -12.14 19.64 -3.00
N GLU A 116 -12.48 19.12 -1.82
CA GLU A 116 -12.65 19.90 -0.60
C GLU A 116 -11.46 19.72 0.33
N ALA A 117 -10.99 20.82 0.91
CA ALA A 117 -9.94 20.80 1.91
C ALA A 117 -10.51 20.26 3.24
N ASN A 118 -9.87 19.23 3.79
CA ASN A 118 -10.19 18.70 5.12
C ASN A 118 -9.05 19.09 6.08
N LEU A 119 -9.38 19.94 7.06
CA LEU A 119 -8.43 20.47 8.05
C LEU A 119 -7.83 19.39 8.96
N CYS A 120 -8.47 18.23 9.07
CA CYS A 120 -7.95 17.10 9.83
C CYS A 120 -6.87 16.33 9.06
N LEU A 121 -6.67 16.58 7.76
CA LEU A 121 -5.64 15.93 6.96
C LEU A 121 -4.28 16.60 7.18
N THR A 122 -3.40 15.87 7.84
CA THR A 122 -2.00 16.21 8.05
C THR A 122 -1.12 15.14 7.43
N CYS A 123 0.20 15.33 7.41
CA CYS A 123 1.13 14.27 7.00
C CYS A 123 1.05 13.01 7.87
N HIS A 124 0.48 13.11 9.08
CA HIS A 124 0.36 11.99 10.01
C HIS A 124 -1.00 11.29 9.94
N THR A 125 -2.06 12.03 9.62
CA THR A 125 -3.45 11.52 9.66
C THR A 125 -4.00 11.16 8.29
N CYS A 126 -3.33 11.55 7.20
CA CYS A 126 -3.87 11.39 5.85
C CYS A 126 -4.09 9.92 5.46
N TYR A 127 -3.22 9.01 5.87
CA TYR A 127 -3.35 7.57 5.53
C TYR A 127 -4.45 6.86 6.31
N GLU A 128 -4.82 7.39 7.47
CA GLU A 128 -5.92 6.87 8.30
C GLU A 128 -7.27 7.40 7.83
N LEU A 129 -7.34 8.69 7.47
CA LEU A 129 -8.59 9.39 7.16
C LEU A 129 -9.01 9.30 5.70
N LEU A 130 -8.10 9.03 4.77
CA LEU A 130 -8.41 8.93 3.35
C LEU A 130 -8.69 7.50 2.91
N ASN A 131 -9.59 7.37 1.94
CA ASN A 131 -9.97 6.11 1.34
C ASN A 131 -9.31 5.85 -0.02
N ASN A 132 -8.74 6.88 -0.64
CA ASN A 132 -8.17 6.79 -1.98
C ASN A 132 -6.74 7.30 -1.99
N PHE A 133 -5.88 6.60 -2.71
CA PHE A 133 -4.47 6.92 -2.83
C PHE A 133 -3.96 6.65 -4.25
N TRP A 134 -2.88 7.28 -4.64
CA TRP A 134 -2.18 7.02 -5.88
C TRP A 134 -0.95 6.17 -5.63
N LEU A 135 -0.79 5.10 -6.42
CA LEU A 135 0.48 4.39 -6.47
C LEU A 135 1.45 5.18 -7.37
N ASN A 136 2.53 5.69 -6.77
CA ASN A 136 3.53 6.45 -7.51
C ASN A 136 4.48 5.51 -8.25
N LYS A 137 4.19 5.27 -9.53
CA LYS A 137 5.05 4.47 -10.40
C LYS A 137 6.43 5.08 -10.68
N TYR A 138 6.60 6.38 -10.45
CA TYR A 138 7.88 7.09 -10.68
C TYR A 138 8.84 6.99 -9.48
N TRP A 139 8.41 6.35 -8.39
CA TRP A 139 9.19 6.20 -7.17
C TRP A 139 10.55 5.54 -7.40
N ASN A 140 10.58 4.49 -8.21
CA ASN A 140 11.81 3.86 -8.63
C ASN A 140 11.71 3.44 -10.11
N LYS A 141 12.87 3.21 -10.73
CA LYS A 141 12.96 2.87 -12.15
C LYS A 141 12.30 1.52 -12.46
N GLU A 142 12.40 0.56 -11.55
CA GLU A 142 11.79 -0.76 -11.71
C GLU A 142 10.26 -0.67 -11.76
N PHE A 143 9.61 -0.04 -10.77
CA PHE A 143 8.17 0.21 -10.75
C PHE A 143 7.74 1.00 -11.97
N PHE A 144 8.54 1.96 -12.44
CA PHE A 144 8.18 2.73 -13.63
C PHE A 144 8.00 1.82 -14.84
N TYR A 145 8.96 0.94 -15.13
CA TYR A 145 8.84 0.00 -16.26
C TYR A 145 7.72 -1.00 -16.02
N VAL A 146 7.67 -1.56 -14.82
CA VAL A 146 6.76 -2.64 -14.44
C VAL A 146 5.30 -2.20 -14.51
N LEU A 147 4.98 -1.00 -14.03
CA LEU A 147 3.63 -0.43 -14.04
C LEU A 147 3.28 0.31 -15.34
N SER A 148 4.25 0.56 -16.23
CA SER A 148 3.97 1.15 -17.54
C SER A 148 3.67 0.10 -18.62
N LEU A 149 4.00 -1.16 -18.35
CA LEU A 149 3.71 -2.30 -19.23
C LEU A 149 2.38 -3.00 -18.91
N SER A 150 1.73 -2.62 -17.81
CA SER A 150 0.48 -3.22 -17.31
C SER A 150 -0.77 -2.49 -17.76
#